data_AF-A0A1R1MMN8-F1
#
_entry.id   AF-A0A1R1MMN8-F1
#
_cell.length_a   1.000
_cell.length_b   1.000
_cell.length_c   1.000
_cell.angle_alpha   90.00
_cell.angle_beta   90.00
_cell.angle_gamma   90.00
#
_symmetry.space_group_name_H-M   'P 1'
#
loop_
_entity.id
_entity.type
_entity.pdbx_description
1 polymer ?
#
loop_
_entity_poly.entity_id
_entity_poly.type
_entity_poly.pdbx_seq_one_letter_code
_entity_poly.pdbx_strand_id
1 'polypeptide(L)'
;MNVKEELDTLVKLLEEENILLKKGITEPKAADRLLQISKEKRNILAELAKLEAKDLNPFKETIEKIEELNKRNSLLLLNNMDMLEETVKALIPEEYIEVYSKDGKLAQNRSIFGKKV
;
A
#
# COMPACT_ATOMS: atom_id res chain seq x y z
N MET A 1 16.42 -10.29 -19.75
CA MET A 1 15.12 -10.06 -19.10
C MET A 1 14.06 -10.75 -19.91
N ASN A 2 13.22 -11.58 -19.29
CA ASN A 2 12.10 -12.23 -19.96
C ASN A 2 10.81 -11.51 -19.55
N VAL A 3 10.29 -10.66 -20.44
CA VAL A 3 9.12 -9.80 -20.17
C VAL A 3 7.91 -10.61 -19.68
N LYS A 4 7.69 -11.79 -20.28
CA LYS A 4 6.58 -12.66 -19.91
C LYS A 4 6.72 -13.15 -18.47
N GLU A 5 7.92 -13.60 -18.08
CA GLU A 5 8.18 -14.10 -16.72
C GLU A 5 8.07 -12.99 -15.67
N GLU A 6 8.53 -11.77 -15.98
CA GLU A 6 8.38 -10.61 -15.11
C GLU A 6 6.91 -10.25 -14.89
N LEU A 7 6.11 -10.22 -15.96
CA LEU A 7 4.68 -9.95 -15.87
C LEU A 7 3.92 -11.08 -15.15
N ASP A 8 4.23 -12.34 -15.43
CA ASP A 8 3.63 -13.50 -14.74
C ASP A 8 3.99 -13.48 -13.24
N THR A 9 5.20 -13.04 -12.89
CA THR A 9 5.63 -12.88 -11.49
C THR A 9 4.87 -11.72 -10.83
N LEU A 10 4.73 -10.59 -11.51
CA LEU A 10 3.96 -9.45 -11.01
C LEU A 10 2.49 -9.83 -10.73
N VAL A 11 1.87 -10.61 -11.62
CA VAL A 11 0.52 -11.15 -11.41
C VAL A 11 0.44 -11.99 -10.13
N LYS A 12 1.37 -12.94 -9.94
CA LYS A 12 1.39 -13.79 -8.74
C LYS A 12 1.56 -12.98 -7.46
N LEU A 13 2.45 -11.98 -7.47
CA LEU A 13 2.65 -11.08 -6.32
C LEU A 13 1.39 -10.28 -5.99
N LEU A 14 0.65 -9.83 -7.00
CA LEU A 14 -0.60 -9.11 -6.81
C LEU A 14 -1.73 -10.03 -6.30
N GLU A 15 -1.79 -11.27 -6.76
CA GLU A 15 -2.72 -12.27 -6.24
C GLU A 15 -2.42 -12.62 -4.78
N GLU A 16 -1.14 -12.78 -4.43
CA GLU A 16 -0.70 -13.00 -3.04
C GLU A 16 -1.03 -11.79 -2.15
N GLU A 17 -0.73 -10.57 -2.60
CA GLU A 17 -1.10 -9.33 -1.91
C GLU A 17 -2.62 -9.25 -1.69
N ASN A 18 -3.43 -9.64 -2.68
CA ASN A 18 -4.88 -9.67 -2.55
C ASN A 18 -5.34 -10.58 -1.40
N ILE A 19 -4.73 -11.77 -1.29
CA ILE A 19 -5.03 -12.75 -0.25
C ILE A 19 -4.65 -12.19 1.12
N LEU A 20 -3.46 -11.62 1.26
CA LEU A 20 -2.98 -11.05 2.52
C LEU A 20 -3.84 -9.85 2.95
N LEU A 21 -4.20 -8.96 2.03
CA LEU A 21 -5.07 -7.82 2.33
C LEU A 21 -6.47 -8.25 2.77
N LYS A 22 -7.02 -9.35 2.24
CA LYS A 22 -8.30 -9.92 2.72
C LYS A 22 -8.22 -10.50 4.13
N LYS A 23 -7.07 -11.07 4.50
CA LYS A 23 -6.84 -11.56 5.87
C LYS A 23 -6.69 -10.39 6.87
N GLY A 24 -6.25 -9.22 6.39
CA GLY A 24 -6.14 -8.01 7.20
C GLY A 24 -5.15 -8.18 8.36
N ILE A 25 -5.46 -7.57 9.51
CA ILE A 25 -4.61 -7.57 10.71
C ILE A 25 -4.54 -8.93 11.45
N THR A 26 -5.29 -9.94 11.00
CA THR A 26 -5.41 -11.23 11.70
C THR A 26 -4.23 -12.16 11.48
N GLU A 27 -3.38 -11.87 10.48
CA GLU A 27 -2.21 -12.67 10.13
C GLU A 27 -0.93 -11.95 10.60
N PRO A 28 -0.24 -12.44 11.65
CA PRO A 28 0.87 -11.73 12.30
C PRO A 28 2.06 -11.41 11.37
N LYS A 29 2.23 -12.20 10.29
CA LYS A 29 3.32 -12.03 9.31
C LYS A 29 2.86 -11.34 8.03
N ALA A 30 1.59 -10.95 7.91
CA ALA A 30 1.09 -10.32 6.69
C ALA A 30 1.78 -8.99 6.42
N ALA A 31 2.04 -8.18 7.44
CA ALA A 31 2.71 -6.89 7.29
C ALA A 31 4.12 -7.03 6.67
N ASP A 32 4.95 -7.92 7.20
CA ASP A 32 6.30 -8.16 6.69
C ASP A 32 6.27 -8.69 5.25
N ARG A 33 5.36 -9.62 4.95
CA ARG A 33 5.24 -10.17 3.59
C ARG A 33 4.70 -9.13 2.60
N LEU A 34 3.72 -8.32 2.97
CA LEU A 34 3.21 -7.21 2.15
C LEU A 34 4.32 -6.19 1.85
N LEU A 35 5.16 -5.88 2.84
CA LEU A 35 6.32 -5.01 2.64
C LEU A 35 7.33 -5.63 1.65
N GLN A 36 7.57 -6.93 1.74
CA GLN A 36 8.45 -7.65 0.81
C GLN A 36 7.87 -7.66 -0.61
N ILE A 37 6.58 -7.99 -0.77
CA ILE A 37 5.87 -7.93 -2.06
C ILE A 37 5.97 -6.53 -2.66
N SER A 38 5.78 -5.48 -1.87
CA SER A 38 5.94 -4.09 -2.33
C SER A 38 7.33 -3.80 -2.90
N LYS A 39 8.39 -4.33 -2.27
CA LYS A 39 9.77 -4.20 -2.78
C LYS A 39 9.97 -5.00 -4.07
N GLU A 40 9.52 -6.25 -4.11
CA GLU A 40 9.63 -7.13 -5.29
C GLU A 40 8.91 -6.50 -6.50
N LYS A 41 7.67 -6.02 -6.33
CA LYS A 41 6.93 -5.31 -7.39
C LYS A 41 7.66 -4.09 -7.91
N ARG A 42 8.23 -3.25 -7.03
CA ARG A 42 9.00 -2.06 -7.44
C ARG A 42 10.21 -2.43 -8.31
N ASN A 43 10.92 -3.50 -7.96
CA ASN A 43 12.07 -3.96 -8.74
C ASN A 43 11.64 -4.41 -10.14
N ILE A 44 10.58 -5.22 -10.23
CA ILE A 44 10.03 -5.68 -11.52
C ILE A 44 9.59 -4.48 -12.36
N LEU A 45 8.84 -3.54 -11.77
CA LEU A 45 8.36 -2.36 -12.48
C LEU A 45 9.51 -1.46 -12.95
N ALA A 46 10.61 -1.36 -12.20
CA ALA A 46 11.79 -0.62 -12.62
C ALA A 46 12.48 -1.25 -13.85
N GLU A 47 12.48 -2.57 -13.95
CA GLU A 47 12.97 -3.27 -15.14
C GLU A 47 12.03 -3.12 -16.34
N LEU A 48 10.71 -3.27 -16.11
CA LEU A 48 9.69 -3.07 -17.15
C LEU A 48 9.64 -1.63 -17.66
N ALA A 49 9.94 -0.62 -16.82
CA ALA A 49 9.95 0.79 -17.21
C ALA A 49 11.03 1.13 -18.26
N LYS A 50 12.00 0.25 -18.49
CA LYS A 50 13.05 0.41 -19.51
C LYS A 50 12.57 0.00 -20.91
N LEU A 51 11.41 -0.66 -21.01
CA LEU A 51 10.86 -1.17 -22.27
C LEU A 51 10.08 -0.10 -23.03
N GLU A 52 9.97 -0.27 -24.34
CA GLU A 52 9.07 0.52 -25.16
C GLU A 52 7.67 -0.11 -25.20
N ALA A 53 6.65 0.69 -25.52
CA ALA A 53 5.26 0.21 -25.61
C ALA A 53 5.10 -0.99 -26.57
N LYS A 54 5.88 -1.04 -27.65
CA LYS A 54 5.87 -2.14 -28.62
C LYS A 54 6.27 -3.49 -28.01
N ASP A 55 7.13 -3.48 -27.00
CA ASP A 55 7.63 -4.68 -26.32
C ASP A 55 6.58 -5.25 -25.35
N LEU A 56 5.65 -4.39 -24.91
CA LEU A 56 4.55 -4.72 -24.00
C LEU A 56 3.25 -5.08 -24.73
N ASN A 57 3.07 -4.61 -25.96
CA ASN A 57 1.88 -4.90 -26.79
C ASN A 57 1.47 -6.38 -26.84
N PRO A 58 2.39 -7.35 -26.99
CA PRO A 58 2.02 -8.78 -27.01
C PRO A 58 1.40 -9.28 -25.71
N PHE A 59 1.55 -8.56 -24.60
CA PHE A 59 1.11 -8.94 -23.26
C PHE A 59 -0.05 -8.10 -22.75
N LYS A 60 -0.80 -7.45 -23.65
CA LYS A 60 -1.89 -6.53 -23.30
C LYS A 60 -2.89 -7.13 -22.30
N GLU A 61 -3.33 -8.38 -22.52
CA GLU A 61 -4.25 -9.07 -21.60
C GLU A 61 -3.66 -9.23 -20.19
N THR A 62 -2.37 -9.56 -20.10
CA THR A 62 -1.68 -9.68 -18.81
C THR A 62 -1.57 -8.33 -18.10
N ILE A 63 -1.33 -7.25 -18.85
CA ILE A 63 -1.28 -5.89 -18.32
C ILE A 63 -2.66 -5.44 -17.80
N GLU A 64 -3.73 -5.70 -18.55
CA GLU A 64 -5.10 -5.44 -18.12
C GLU A 64 -5.44 -6.20 -16.82
N LYS A 65 -5.03 -7.47 -16.71
CA LYS A 65 -5.16 -8.24 -15.47
C LYS A 65 -4.38 -7.63 -14.30
N ILE A 66 -3.15 -7.15 -14.54
CA ILE A 66 -2.33 -6.46 -13.54
C ILE A 66 -3.03 -5.18 -13.05
N GLU A 67 -3.62 -4.40 -13.95
CA GLU A 67 -4.37 -3.19 -13.62
C GLU A 67 -5.61 -3.50 -12.77
N GLU A 68 -6.38 -4.52 -13.13
CA GLU A 68 -7.55 -4.96 -12.36
C GLU A 68 -7.16 -5.38 -10.94
N LEU A 69 -6.13 -6.22 -10.80
CA LEU A 69 -5.63 -6.67 -9.50
C LEU A 69 -5.11 -5.51 -8.66
N ASN A 70 -4.36 -4.59 -9.24
CA ASN A 70 -3.87 -3.39 -8.56
C ASN A 70 -5.02 -2.53 -8.03
N LYS A 71 -6.04 -2.29 -8.86
CA LYS A 71 -7.23 -1.54 -8.44
C LYS A 71 -7.93 -2.22 -7.27
N ARG A 72 -8.11 -3.53 -7.35
CA ARG A 72 -8.73 -4.32 -6.28
C ARG A 72 -7.92 -4.28 -4.98
N ASN A 73 -6.59 -4.43 -5.07
CA ASN A 73 -5.71 -4.39 -3.91
C ASN A 73 -5.70 -3.00 -3.27
N SER A 74 -5.74 -1.94 -4.08
CA SER A 74 -5.81 -0.56 -3.59
C SER A 74 -7.10 -0.31 -2.78
N LEU A 75 -8.24 -0.81 -3.27
CA LEU A 75 -9.51 -0.72 -2.53
C LEU A 75 -9.47 -1.48 -1.20
N LEU A 76 -8.91 -2.69 -1.18
CA LEU A 76 -8.77 -3.47 0.06
C LEU A 76 -7.84 -2.76 1.06
N LEU A 77 -6.74 -2.18 0.58
CA LEU A 77 -5.81 -1.45 1.42
C LEU A 77 -6.46 -0.23 2.06
N LEU A 78 -7.22 0.56 1.28
CA LEU A 78 -7.95 1.72 1.78
C LEU A 78 -8.94 1.31 2.88
N ASN A 79 -9.75 0.27 2.64
CA ASN A 79 -10.68 -0.25 3.63
C ASN A 79 -9.97 -0.71 4.90
N ASN A 80 -8.85 -1.43 4.78
CA ASN A 80 -8.07 -1.87 5.93
C ASN A 80 -7.50 -0.69 6.73
N MET A 81 -7.07 0.38 6.05
CA MET A 81 -6.61 1.60 6.71
C MET A 81 -7.75 2.31 7.44
N ASP A 82 -8.94 2.39 6.85
CA ASP A 82 -10.10 3.04 7.46
C ASP A 82 -10.54 2.28 8.73
N MET A 83 -10.58 0.94 8.68
CA MET A 83 -10.86 0.10 9.86
C MET A 83 -9.83 0.29 10.98
N LEU A 84 -8.55 0.40 10.63
CA LEU A 84 -7.48 0.68 11.60
C LEU A 84 -7.67 2.05 12.23
N GLU A 85 -7.98 3.07 11.43
CA GLU A 85 -8.23 4.43 11.91
C GLU A 85 -9.42 4.46 12.88
N GLU A 86 -10.54 3.82 12.54
CA GLU A 86 -11.70 3.68 13.43
C GLU A 86 -11.35 2.95 14.75
N THR A 87 -10.58 1.87 14.67
CA THR A 87 -10.14 1.11 15.84
C THR A 87 -9.27 1.97 16.76
N VAL A 88 -8.34 2.75 16.20
CA VAL A 88 -7.49 3.65 16.98
C VAL A 88 -8.31 4.77 17.62
N LYS A 89 -9.24 5.38 16.89
CA LYS A 89 -10.16 6.41 17.42
C LYS A 89 -11.04 5.89 18.55
N ALA A 90 -11.43 4.62 18.52
CA ALA A 90 -12.20 3.99 19.59
C ALA A 90 -11.39 3.71 20.86
N LEU A 91 -10.07 3.49 20.72
CA LEU A 91 -9.18 3.17 21.85
C LEU A 91 -8.56 4.41 22.51
N ILE A 92 -8.50 5.53 21.79
CA ILE A 92 -7.86 6.76 22.24
C ILE A 92 -8.93 7.86 22.43
N PRO A 93 -8.97 8.54 23.59
CA PRO A 93 -9.87 9.68 23.79
C PRO A 93 -9.70 10.75 22.70
N GLU A 94 -10.80 11.38 22.26
CA GLU A 94 -10.82 12.29 21.10
C GLU A 94 -9.76 13.40 21.15
N GLU A 95 -9.40 13.83 22.35
CA GLU A 95 -8.39 14.82 22.69
C GLU A 95 -6.99 14.52 22.12
N TYR A 96 -6.68 13.27 21.78
CA TYR A 96 -5.36 12.84 21.29
C TYR A 96 -5.35 12.39 19.82
N ILE A 97 -6.50 12.44 19.12
CA ILE A 97 -6.67 11.90 17.76
C ILE A 97 -5.93 12.74 16.70
N GLU A 98 -5.75 14.05 16.91
CA GLU A 98 -5.10 14.95 15.95
C GLU A 98 -3.64 14.56 15.63
N VAL A 99 -2.97 13.80 16.50
CA VAL A 99 -1.57 13.39 16.34
C VAL A 99 -1.38 12.26 15.32
N TYR A 100 -2.42 11.48 15.03
CA TYR A 100 -2.32 10.24 14.23
C TYR A 100 -3.21 10.20 12.97
N SER A 101 -3.84 11.32 12.60
CA SER A 101 -4.74 11.36 11.42
C SER A 101 -4.01 11.16 10.08
N LYS A 102 -4.72 10.56 9.12
CA LYS A 102 -4.29 10.31 7.73
C LYS A 102 -3.81 11.57 6.99
N ASP A 103 -4.26 12.75 7.44
CA ASP A 103 -4.00 14.05 6.81
C ASP A 103 -2.69 14.72 7.25
N GLY A 104 -1.94 14.13 8.20
CA GLY A 104 -0.60 14.60 8.56
C GLY A 104 -0.51 16.06 9.02
N LYS A 105 -1.62 16.66 9.50
CA LYS A 105 -1.56 18.00 10.10
C LYS A 105 -1.05 17.89 11.53
N LEU A 106 0.28 17.89 11.65
CA LEU A 106 0.95 18.29 12.89
C LEU A 106 0.44 19.68 13.26
N ALA A 107 -0.34 19.79 14.34
CA ALA A 107 -0.57 21.04 15.02
C ALA A 107 0.77 21.55 15.58
N GLN A 108 1.54 22.25 14.75
CA GLN A 108 2.66 23.04 15.22
C GLN A 108 2.11 24.24 16.02
N ASN A 109 2.74 24.45 17.18
CA ASN A 109 2.76 25.64 18.01
C ASN A 109 1.64 25.82 19.05
N ARG A 110 1.89 25.27 20.24
CA ARG A 110 1.78 26.07 21.47
C ARG A 110 3.16 26.28 22.06
N SER A 111 3.70 27.46 21.74
CA SER A 111 4.88 28.05 22.35
C SER A 111 4.75 28.05 23.88
N ILE A 112 5.58 27.28 24.58
CA ILE A 112 5.72 27.34 26.04
C ILE A 112 6.86 28.33 26.34
N PHE A 113 6.69 29.59 25.93
CA PHE A 113 7.46 30.70 26.47
C PHE A 113 6.50 31.69 27.11
N GLY A 114 6.32 31.52 28.41
CA GLY A 114 5.63 32.43 29.30
C GLY A 114 6.40 32.58 30.61
N LYS A 115 7.65 33.04 30.54
CA LYS A 115 8.32 33.63 31.71
C LYS A 115 7.65 34.97 32.01
N LYS A 116 6.85 35.01 33.08
CA LYS A 116 6.51 36.21 33.87
C LYS A 116 5.70 35.74 35.09
N VAL A 117 6.37 35.46 36.22
CA VAL A 117 6.43 36.30 37.43
C VAL A 117 7.73 35.90 38.15
#